data_AF-A0AAJ1J9R9-F1
#
_entry.id   AF-A0AAJ1J9R9-F1
#
_cell.length_a   1.000
_cell.length_b   1.000
_cell.length_c   1.000
_cell.angle_alpha   90.00
_cell.angle_beta   90.00
_cell.angle_gamma   90.00
#
_symmetry.space_group_name_H-M   'P 1'
#
loop_
_entity.id
_entity.type
_entity.pdbx_description
1 polymer ?
#
loop_
_entity_poly.entity_id
_entity_poly.type
_entity_poly.pdbx_seq_one_letter_code
_entity_poly.pdbx_strand_id
1 'polypeptide(L)'
;MSNVINPFSSNAPQAQPAQGMVAVEQQRAIQEVQAAMVIAKKFPRDPIIAMDRILQACTRPTLAESALYSFSRGGAEVTGPSIRLAEAVAQNWGNIQFGIRELEQKIGESTVEAFAWDIETNTRQVKTFTVPHIRFTRNGKKKLEDPRDIYELVANQGSRRLRACILSIIPGDVIEAAVNQCDVTLKSNADTSPEAIKNMIEAFKTEFGVNSEQIQKRIQCRVEAMRPAQMVQMRKIYASLRDGMSSIDDWFDKPETTQQKVDELNNMGDTTNERGSE
;
A
#
# COMPACT_ATOMS: atom_id res chain seq x y z
N MET A 1 -48.18 30.65 58.67
CA MET A 1 -48.17 30.79 57.20
C MET A 1 -48.07 29.40 56.62
N SER A 2 -49.18 28.87 56.11
CA SER A 2 -49.33 27.51 55.62
C SER A 2 -48.65 27.39 54.24
N ASN A 3 -47.69 26.48 54.09
CA ASN A 3 -47.08 26.18 52.80
C ASN A 3 -48.14 25.55 51.88
N VAL A 4 -48.56 26.31 50.86
CA VAL A 4 -49.44 25.80 49.81
C VAL A 4 -48.58 24.99 48.84
N ILE A 5 -48.67 23.66 48.93
CA ILE A 5 -48.11 22.75 47.94
C ILE A 5 -49.03 22.81 46.72
N ASN A 6 -48.48 23.23 45.57
CA ASN A 6 -49.19 23.28 44.30
C ASN A 6 -49.37 21.85 43.74
N PRO A 7 -50.60 21.30 43.69
CA PRO A 7 -50.84 19.94 43.18
C PRO A 7 -50.70 19.82 41.66
N PHE A 8 -50.44 20.93 40.95
CA PHE A 8 -50.19 20.99 39.52
C PHE A 8 -48.73 21.27 39.16
N SER A 9 -47.79 21.25 40.12
CA SER A 9 -46.37 21.21 39.76
C SER A 9 -46.07 19.85 39.15
N SER A 10 -46.26 19.73 37.84
CA SER A 10 -45.74 18.63 37.06
C SER A 10 -44.23 18.57 37.31
N ASN A 11 -43.79 17.62 38.12
CA ASN A 11 -42.48 17.02 37.96
C ASN A 11 -42.49 16.38 36.57
N ALA A 12 -42.25 17.20 35.54
CA ALA A 12 -41.85 16.68 34.25
C ALA A 12 -40.61 15.82 34.54
N PRO A 13 -40.62 14.51 34.25
CA PRO A 13 -39.36 13.78 34.26
C PRO A 13 -38.45 14.54 33.30
N GLN A 14 -37.34 15.08 33.83
CA GLN A 14 -36.21 15.46 33.00
C GLN A 14 -35.80 14.18 32.28
N ALA A 15 -36.35 13.96 31.09
CA ALA A 15 -35.87 12.94 30.19
C ALA A 15 -34.41 13.27 29.95
N GLN A 16 -33.50 12.50 30.54
CA GLN A 16 -32.09 12.50 30.19
C GLN A 16 -32.00 11.84 28.80
N PRO A 17 -31.97 12.61 27.69
CA PRO A 17 -32.10 12.02 26.36
C PRO A 17 -30.86 11.18 26.03
N ALA A 18 -29.72 11.54 26.61
CA ALA A 18 -28.42 10.93 26.37
C ALA A 18 -28.31 9.47 26.85
N GLN A 19 -28.91 9.11 28.00
CA GLN A 19 -28.81 7.73 28.51
C GLN A 19 -29.64 6.73 27.68
N GLY A 20 -30.82 7.16 27.21
CA GLY A 20 -31.65 6.36 26.30
C GLY A 20 -30.99 6.16 24.94
N MET A 21 -30.34 7.19 24.39
CA MET A 21 -29.65 7.09 23.10
C MET A 21 -28.44 6.15 23.14
N VAL A 22 -27.61 6.21 24.18
CA VAL A 22 -26.45 5.31 24.34
C VAL A 22 -26.88 3.84 24.47
N ALA A 23 -27.94 3.57 25.22
CA ALA A 23 -28.47 2.21 25.36
C ALA A 23 -28.99 1.63 24.03
N VAL A 24 -29.65 2.47 23.21
CA VAL A 24 -30.14 2.08 21.88
C VAL A 24 -28.98 1.79 20.91
N GLU A 25 -27.93 2.62 20.91
CA GLU A 25 -26.75 2.39 20.07
C GLU A 25 -26.01 1.09 20.44
N GLN A 26 -25.86 0.82 21.74
CA GLN A 26 -25.27 -0.44 22.22
C GLN A 26 -26.09 -1.66 21.79
N GLN A 27 -27.41 -1.61 21.96
CA GLN A 27 -28.30 -2.69 21.52
C GLN A 27 -28.23 -2.91 20.01
N ARG A 28 -28.21 -1.83 19.22
CA ARG A 28 -28.07 -1.91 17.76
C ARG A 28 -26.75 -2.55 17.37
N ALA A 29 -25.63 -2.15 17.97
CA ALA A 29 -24.32 -2.72 17.67
C ALA A 29 -24.26 -4.22 17.98
N ILE A 30 -24.84 -4.65 19.11
CA ILE A 30 -24.93 -6.07 19.47
C ILE A 30 -25.77 -6.83 18.44
N GLN A 31 -26.93 -6.29 18.06
CA GLN A 31 -27.83 -6.92 17.08
C GLN A 31 -27.19 -7.02 15.69
N GLU A 32 -26.50 -5.98 15.23
CA GLU A 32 -25.79 -5.99 13.94
C GLU A 32 -24.71 -7.07 13.91
N VAL A 33 -23.92 -7.19 14.99
CA VAL A 33 -22.88 -8.22 15.11
C VAL A 33 -23.48 -9.62 15.17
N GLN A 34 -24.51 -9.83 16.00
CA GLN A 34 -25.19 -11.11 16.10
C GLN A 34 -25.82 -11.53 14.77
N ALA A 35 -26.50 -10.60 14.08
CA ALA A 35 -27.10 -10.86 12.78
C ALA A 35 -26.03 -11.24 11.75
N ALA A 36 -24.91 -10.51 11.69
CA ALA A 36 -23.81 -10.83 10.78
C ALA A 36 -23.23 -12.23 11.06
N MET A 37 -23.03 -12.60 12.33
CA MET A 37 -22.54 -13.94 12.70
C MET A 37 -23.52 -15.05 12.31
N VAL A 38 -24.82 -14.85 12.55
CA VAL A 38 -25.85 -15.83 12.18
C VAL A 38 -25.92 -16.00 10.67
N ILE A 39 -25.89 -14.90 9.90
CA ILE A 39 -25.92 -14.94 8.44
C ILE A 39 -24.67 -15.63 7.89
N ALA A 40 -23.48 -15.30 8.39
CA ALA A 40 -22.24 -15.92 7.95
C ALA A 40 -22.20 -17.43 8.24
N LYS A 41 -22.72 -17.88 9.40
CA LYS A 41 -22.82 -19.31 9.72
C LYS A 41 -23.90 -20.04 8.91
N LYS A 42 -24.99 -19.36 8.56
CA LYS A 42 -26.08 -19.94 7.74
C LYS A 42 -25.70 -20.02 6.26
N PHE A 43 -24.91 -19.06 5.78
CA PHE A 43 -24.46 -18.96 4.39
C PHE A 43 -22.92 -18.84 4.37
N PRO A 44 -22.20 -19.94 4.66
CA PRO A 44 -20.75 -19.93 4.61
C PRO A 44 -20.27 -19.70 3.17
N ARG A 45 -19.09 -19.08 3.04
CA ARG A 45 -18.42 -18.88 1.76
C ARG A 45 -18.07 -20.23 1.14
N ASP A 46 -18.05 -20.27 -0.18
CA ASP A 46 -17.34 -21.31 -0.92
C ASP A 46 -15.93 -20.77 -1.25
N PRO A 47 -14.85 -21.35 -0.70
CA PRO A 47 -13.49 -20.87 -0.93
C PRO A 47 -13.08 -20.90 -2.41
N ILE A 48 -13.60 -21.85 -3.20
CA ILE A 48 -13.27 -21.96 -4.63
C ILE A 48 -13.89 -20.78 -5.38
N ILE A 49 -15.18 -20.52 -5.16
CA ILE A 49 -15.88 -19.38 -5.78
C ILE A 49 -15.28 -18.05 -5.33
N ALA A 50 -14.92 -17.93 -4.04
CA ALA A 50 -14.26 -16.75 -3.51
C ALA A 50 -12.90 -16.52 -4.19
N MET A 51 -12.12 -17.59 -4.37
CA MET A 51 -10.84 -17.55 -5.05
C MET A 51 -10.98 -17.13 -6.52
N ASP A 52 -11.93 -17.71 -7.25
CA ASP A 52 -12.19 -17.34 -8.64
C ASP A 52 -12.56 -15.86 -8.79
N ARG A 53 -13.38 -15.32 -7.88
CA ARG A 53 -13.72 -13.88 -7.86
C ARG A 53 -12.49 -13.02 -7.61
N ILE A 54 -11.62 -13.42 -6.69
CA ILE A 54 -10.36 -12.72 -6.40
C ILE A 54 -9.48 -12.70 -7.65
N LEU A 55 -9.25 -13.86 -8.26
CA LEU A 55 -8.42 -13.98 -9.47
C LEU A 55 -9.01 -13.17 -10.62
N GLN A 56 -10.32 -13.25 -10.84
CA GLN A 56 -11.02 -12.44 -11.84
C GLN A 56 -10.83 -10.95 -11.59
N ALA A 57 -10.98 -10.48 -10.34
CA ALA A 57 -10.73 -9.09 -10.00
C ALA A 57 -9.29 -8.66 -10.31
N CYS A 58 -8.32 -9.55 -10.09
CA CYS A 58 -6.89 -9.34 -10.35
C CYS A 58 -6.54 -9.33 -11.85
N THR A 59 -7.45 -9.73 -12.74
CA THR A 59 -7.29 -9.58 -14.21
C THR A 59 -7.50 -8.15 -14.72
N ARG A 60 -8.00 -7.25 -13.87
CA ARG A 60 -8.22 -5.84 -14.23
C ARG A 60 -6.88 -5.08 -14.23
N PRO A 61 -6.46 -4.47 -15.36
CA PRO A 61 -5.16 -3.79 -15.45
C PRO A 61 -4.96 -2.71 -14.39
N THR A 62 -5.98 -1.89 -14.12
CA THR A 62 -5.91 -0.80 -13.14
C THR A 62 -5.74 -1.28 -11.69
N LEU A 63 -6.30 -2.46 -11.35
CA LEU A 63 -6.03 -3.08 -10.05
C LEU A 63 -4.61 -3.62 -10.03
N ALA A 64 -4.20 -4.34 -11.08
CA ALA A 64 -2.89 -4.97 -11.16
C ALA A 64 -1.74 -3.94 -11.06
N GLU A 65 -1.88 -2.77 -11.67
CA GLU A 65 -0.92 -1.66 -11.60
C GLU A 65 -0.74 -1.11 -10.18
N SER A 66 -1.80 -1.13 -9.37
CA SER A 66 -1.80 -0.62 -7.99
C SER A 66 -1.73 -1.74 -6.94
N ALA A 67 -1.56 -2.99 -7.36
CA ALA A 67 -1.66 -4.17 -6.51
C ALA A 67 -0.46 -4.37 -5.58
N LEU A 68 0.71 -3.86 -5.98
CA LEU A 68 1.95 -3.99 -5.22
C LEU A 68 2.49 -2.61 -4.86
N TYR A 69 2.96 -2.45 -3.62
CA TYR A 69 3.82 -1.32 -3.28
C TYR A 69 5.29 -1.75 -3.44
N SER A 70 6.17 -0.78 -3.68
CA SER A 70 7.62 -0.98 -3.66
C SER A 70 8.27 0.19 -2.91
N PHE A 71 9.31 -0.11 -2.12
CA PHE A 71 10.22 0.90 -1.57
C PHE A 71 11.63 0.31 -1.39
N SER A 72 12.66 1.17 -1.47
CA SER A 72 14.04 0.76 -1.19
C SER A 72 14.33 0.84 0.31
N ARG A 73 14.95 -0.19 0.87
CA ARG A 73 15.48 -0.17 2.24
C ARG A 73 16.83 -0.87 2.31
N GLY A 74 17.88 -0.11 2.63
CA GLY A 74 19.23 -0.67 2.79
C GLY A 74 19.80 -1.25 1.49
N GLY A 75 19.45 -0.68 0.33
CA GLY A 75 19.88 -1.16 -0.98
C GLY A 75 19.12 -2.37 -1.52
N ALA A 76 18.07 -2.83 -0.83
CA ALA A 76 17.17 -3.89 -1.32
C ALA A 76 15.77 -3.34 -1.59
N GLU A 77 15.18 -3.77 -2.70
CA GLU A 77 13.78 -3.51 -3.02
C GLU A 77 12.88 -4.38 -2.13
N VAL A 78 12.00 -3.75 -1.35
CA VAL A 78 10.95 -4.43 -0.60
C VAL A 78 9.62 -4.22 -1.30
N THR A 79 9.09 -5.29 -1.87
CA THR A 79 7.75 -5.31 -2.46
C THR A 79 6.76 -6.05 -1.58
N GLY A 80 5.48 -5.74 -1.73
CA GLY A 80 4.43 -6.51 -1.09
C GLY A 80 3.02 -6.11 -1.55
N PRO A 81 2.00 -6.91 -1.18
CA PRO A 81 0.61 -6.59 -1.43
C PRO A 81 0.29 -5.19 -0.94
N SER A 82 -0.32 -4.36 -1.78
CA SER A 82 -0.79 -3.02 -1.42
C SER A 82 -2.10 -3.09 -0.63
N ILE A 83 -2.52 -1.97 -0.05
CA ILE A 83 -3.86 -1.88 0.56
C ILE A 83 -4.96 -2.12 -0.48
N ARG A 84 -4.77 -1.70 -1.74
CA ARG A 84 -5.76 -1.88 -2.81
C ARG A 84 -5.96 -3.34 -3.17
N LEU A 85 -4.87 -4.11 -3.23
CA LEU A 85 -4.97 -5.57 -3.40
C LEU A 85 -5.65 -6.20 -2.18
N ALA A 86 -5.23 -5.85 -0.96
CA ALA A 86 -5.83 -6.41 0.26
C ALA A 86 -7.34 -6.14 0.34
N GLU A 87 -7.79 -4.90 0.06
CA GLU A 87 -9.21 -4.55 0.00
C GLU A 87 -9.96 -5.33 -1.08
N ALA A 88 -9.39 -5.45 -2.28
CA ALA A 88 -10.00 -6.23 -3.36
C ALA A 88 -10.13 -7.71 -3.00
N VAL A 89 -9.12 -8.29 -2.34
CA VAL A 89 -9.19 -9.66 -1.84
C VAL A 89 -10.29 -9.77 -0.77
N ALA A 90 -10.30 -8.90 0.24
CA ALA A 90 -11.27 -8.95 1.33
C ALA A 90 -12.73 -8.79 0.84
N GLN A 91 -12.96 -7.92 -0.16
CA GLN A 91 -14.27 -7.74 -0.79
C GLN A 91 -14.77 -9.03 -1.47
N ASN A 92 -13.87 -9.80 -2.07
CA ASN A 92 -14.22 -11.02 -2.82
C ASN A 92 -14.13 -12.30 -1.98
N TRP A 93 -13.43 -12.29 -0.84
CA TRP A 93 -13.36 -13.41 0.10
C TRP A 93 -14.70 -13.68 0.78
N GLY A 94 -15.51 -12.64 0.98
CA GLY A 94 -16.83 -12.71 1.62
C GLY A 94 -16.74 -12.74 3.15
N ASN A 95 -17.87 -12.59 3.86
CA ASN A 95 -17.99 -12.76 5.32
C ASN A 95 -16.88 -12.12 6.19
N ILE A 96 -16.27 -11.01 5.73
CA ILE A 96 -15.27 -10.23 6.46
C ILE A 96 -15.83 -8.84 6.74
N GLN A 97 -15.60 -8.34 7.95
CA GLN A 97 -15.64 -6.91 8.27
C GLN A 97 -14.22 -6.38 8.45
N PHE A 98 -13.90 -5.25 7.86
CA PHE A 98 -12.61 -4.58 8.04
C PHE A 98 -12.79 -3.07 8.00
N GLY A 99 -11.86 -2.34 8.61
CA GLY A 99 -11.93 -0.88 8.60
C GLY A 99 -10.95 -0.21 9.53
N ILE A 100 -11.04 1.11 9.55
CA ILE A 100 -10.26 2.00 10.41
C ILE A 100 -11.26 2.81 11.24
N ARG A 101 -10.99 2.97 12.53
CA ARG A 101 -11.76 3.79 13.47
C ARG A 101 -10.82 4.75 14.16
N GLU A 102 -11.07 6.04 14.06
CA GLU A 102 -10.41 7.01 14.93
C GLU A 102 -11.15 6.97 16.28
N LEU A 103 -10.46 6.48 17.30
CA LEU A 103 -11.04 6.30 18.64
C LEU A 103 -11.06 7.62 19.41
N GLU A 104 -10.00 8.41 19.24
CA GLU A 104 -9.82 9.67 19.95
C GLU A 104 -8.89 10.57 19.15
N GLN A 105 -9.20 11.87 19.08
CA GLN A 105 -8.33 12.88 18.51
C GLN A 105 -7.99 13.93 19.57
N LYS A 106 -6.70 14.09 19.87
CA LYS A 106 -6.17 15.10 20.79
C LYS A 106 -5.34 16.12 20.03
N ILE A 107 -5.01 17.21 20.71
CA ILE A 107 -4.06 18.20 20.19
C ILE A 107 -2.70 17.52 20.01
N GLY A 108 -2.29 17.31 18.75
CA GLY A 108 -0.98 16.78 18.40
C GLY A 108 -0.91 15.26 18.20
N GLU A 109 -2.00 14.51 18.43
CA GLU A 109 -2.05 13.08 18.14
C GLU A 109 -3.47 12.54 17.93
N SER A 110 -3.58 11.46 17.17
CA SER A 110 -4.82 10.68 17.00
C SER A 110 -4.60 9.23 17.43
N THR A 111 -5.50 8.69 18.23
CA THR A 111 -5.55 7.25 18.55
C THR A 111 -6.48 6.57 17.56
N VAL A 112 -5.96 5.59 16.85
CA VAL A 112 -6.62 4.94 15.72
C VAL A 112 -6.59 3.43 15.91
N GLU A 113 -7.67 2.77 15.54
CA GLU A 113 -7.81 1.32 15.47
C GLU A 113 -7.94 0.91 14.00
N ALA A 114 -7.12 -0.03 13.55
CA ALA A 114 -7.36 -0.76 12.32
C ALA A 114 -7.75 -2.20 12.66
N PHE A 115 -8.75 -2.75 11.97
CA PHE A 115 -9.23 -4.09 12.25
C PHE A 115 -9.62 -4.84 10.99
N ALA A 116 -9.55 -6.17 11.08
CA ALA A 116 -10.18 -7.09 10.15
C ALA A 116 -10.72 -8.29 10.94
N TRP A 117 -11.93 -8.72 10.62
CA TRP A 117 -12.63 -9.80 11.29
C TRP A 117 -13.31 -10.67 10.25
N ASP A 118 -12.83 -11.90 10.12
CA ASP A 118 -13.57 -12.96 9.47
C ASP A 118 -14.66 -13.44 10.42
N ILE A 119 -15.91 -13.11 10.10
CA ILE A 119 -17.07 -13.39 10.94
C ILE A 119 -17.46 -14.86 10.88
N GLU A 120 -17.16 -15.53 9.77
CA GLU A 120 -17.49 -16.94 9.55
C GLU A 120 -16.56 -17.85 10.36
N THR A 121 -15.25 -17.61 10.33
CA THR A 121 -14.26 -18.38 11.12
C THR A 121 -14.05 -17.81 12.52
N ASN A 122 -14.54 -16.60 12.76
CA ASN A 122 -14.30 -15.80 13.97
C ASN A 122 -12.83 -15.39 14.18
N THR A 123 -12.01 -15.44 13.12
CA THR A 123 -10.63 -14.97 13.16
C THR A 123 -10.59 -13.45 13.12
N ARG A 124 -10.04 -12.81 14.17
CA ARG A 124 -10.05 -11.35 14.31
C ARG A 124 -8.66 -10.80 14.59
N GLN A 125 -8.34 -9.71 13.91
CA GLN A 125 -7.10 -8.97 14.07
C GLN A 125 -7.41 -7.50 14.29
N VAL A 126 -6.83 -6.93 15.34
CA VAL A 126 -7.04 -5.53 15.74
C VAL A 126 -5.68 -4.93 16.08
N LYS A 127 -5.42 -3.73 15.56
CA LYS A 127 -4.21 -2.95 15.83
C LYS A 127 -4.62 -1.56 16.25
N THR A 128 -4.44 -1.25 17.53
CA THR A 128 -4.59 0.10 18.07
C THR A 128 -3.23 0.79 18.08
N PHE A 129 -3.17 2.04 17.63
CA PHE A 129 -1.94 2.79 17.51
C PHE A 129 -2.19 4.30 17.59
N THR A 130 -1.18 5.02 18.05
CA THR A 130 -1.19 6.48 18.11
C THR A 130 -0.43 7.07 16.93
N VAL A 131 -1.02 8.07 16.29
CA VAL A 131 -0.43 8.83 15.18
C VAL A 131 -0.10 10.23 15.68
N PRO A 132 1.17 10.54 15.95
CA PRO A 132 1.56 11.92 16.25
C PRO A 132 1.36 12.79 15.00
N HIS A 133 0.80 13.98 15.17
CA HIS A 133 0.55 14.97 14.10
C HIS A 133 1.85 15.67 13.69
N ILE A 134 2.83 14.88 13.25
CA ILE A 134 4.18 15.32 12.90
C ILE A 134 4.56 14.69 11.57
N ARG A 135 5.01 15.53 10.63
CA ARG A 135 5.60 15.10 9.35
C ARG A 135 7.11 15.25 9.43
N PHE A 136 7.82 14.16 9.17
CA PHE A 136 9.27 14.19 9.05
C PHE A 136 9.65 14.65 7.64
N THR A 137 10.52 15.64 7.57
CA THR A 137 11.06 16.18 6.31
C THR A 137 12.59 16.11 6.36
N ARG A 138 13.26 16.29 5.22
CA ARG A 138 14.73 16.39 5.18
C ARG A 138 15.27 17.51 6.09
N ASN A 139 14.46 18.54 6.34
CA ASN A 139 14.80 19.71 7.16
C ASN A 139 14.37 19.54 8.63
N GLY A 140 13.99 18.33 9.04
CA GLY A 140 13.58 18.03 10.41
C GLY A 140 12.07 17.76 10.56
N LYS A 141 11.60 17.82 11.81
CA LYS A 141 10.21 17.49 12.18
C LYS A 141 9.34 18.74 12.04
N LYS A 142 8.25 18.65 11.26
CA LYS A 142 7.23 19.69 11.14
C LYS A 142 5.96 19.23 11.83
N LYS A 143 5.46 20.01 12.78
CA LYS A 143 4.13 19.78 13.38
C LYS A 143 3.05 20.09 12.34
N LEU A 144 2.06 19.21 12.23
CA LEU A 144 0.89 19.43 11.39
C LEU A 144 -0.19 20.10 12.23
N GLU A 145 -0.73 21.19 11.71
CA GLU A 145 -1.82 21.96 12.33
C GLU A 145 -3.04 22.05 11.41
N ASP A 146 -2.82 21.91 10.10
CA ASP A 146 -3.90 21.88 9.12
C ASP A 146 -4.71 20.57 9.27
N PRO A 147 -6.05 20.64 9.44
CA PRO A 147 -6.89 19.46 9.62
C PRO A 147 -6.83 18.48 8.45
N ARG A 148 -6.65 18.95 7.21
CA ARG A 148 -6.58 18.08 6.04
C ARG A 148 -5.26 17.30 6.03
N ASP A 149 -4.13 17.96 6.31
CA ASP A 149 -2.83 17.31 6.46
C ASP A 149 -2.85 16.23 7.56
N ILE A 150 -3.51 16.52 8.69
CA ILE A 150 -3.69 15.57 9.80
C ILE A 150 -4.52 14.36 9.35
N TYR A 151 -5.66 14.59 8.70
CA TYR A 151 -6.52 13.54 8.18
C TYR A 151 -5.78 12.64 7.18
N GLU A 152 -5.07 13.22 6.21
CA GLU A 152 -4.30 12.47 5.21
C GLU A 152 -3.18 11.64 5.85
N LEU A 153 -2.50 12.17 6.88
CA LEU A 153 -1.49 11.43 7.65
C LEU A 153 -2.11 10.23 8.39
N VAL A 154 -3.22 10.46 9.10
CA VAL A 154 -3.94 9.43 9.86
C VAL A 154 -4.46 8.34 8.92
N ALA A 155 -5.07 8.72 7.80
CA ALA A 155 -5.58 7.79 6.79
C ALA A 155 -4.46 6.93 6.18
N ASN A 156 -3.29 7.51 5.87
CA ASN A 156 -2.14 6.77 5.37
C ASN A 156 -1.60 5.77 6.41
N GLN A 157 -1.46 6.20 7.66
CA GLN A 157 -0.99 5.32 8.74
C GLN A 157 -1.99 4.20 9.07
N GLY A 158 -3.29 4.50 8.97
CA GLY A 158 -4.38 3.55 9.10
C GLY A 158 -4.40 2.53 7.98
N SER A 159 -4.30 2.95 6.72
CA SER A 159 -4.34 2.04 5.56
C SER A 159 -3.23 0.98 5.61
N ARG A 160 -2.03 1.34 6.07
CA ARG A 160 -0.91 0.40 6.25
C ARG A 160 -1.22 -0.69 7.28
N ARG A 161 -1.90 -0.35 8.37
CA ARG A 161 -2.23 -1.29 9.45
C ARG A 161 -3.50 -2.07 9.14
N LEU A 162 -4.47 -1.46 8.46
CA LEU A 162 -5.63 -2.13 7.91
C LEU A 162 -5.19 -3.23 6.94
N ARG A 163 -4.27 -2.91 6.02
CA ARG A 163 -3.65 -3.89 5.13
C ARG A 163 -3.07 -5.06 5.93
N ALA A 164 -2.28 -4.77 6.96
CA ALA A 164 -1.71 -5.81 7.80
C ALA A 164 -2.76 -6.67 8.54
N CYS A 165 -3.91 -6.09 8.91
CA CYS A 165 -5.00 -6.84 9.54
C CYS A 165 -5.74 -7.72 8.52
N ILE A 166 -5.97 -7.24 7.31
CA ILE A 166 -6.60 -8.03 6.24
C ILE A 166 -5.71 -9.22 5.88
N LEU A 167 -4.42 -8.95 5.62
CA LEU A 167 -3.46 -10.00 5.22
C LEU A 167 -3.25 -11.05 6.31
N SER A 168 -3.52 -10.74 7.59
CA SER A 168 -3.33 -11.71 8.68
C SER A 168 -4.54 -12.61 8.94
N ILE A 169 -5.71 -12.32 8.37
CA ILE A 169 -6.91 -13.18 8.50
C ILE A 169 -7.19 -13.99 7.23
N ILE A 170 -6.60 -13.62 6.09
CA ILE A 170 -6.76 -14.33 4.82
C ILE A 170 -5.60 -15.33 4.67
N PRO A 171 -5.85 -16.57 4.22
CA PRO A 171 -4.79 -17.54 3.96
C PRO A 171 -3.71 -16.99 3.02
N GLY A 172 -2.44 -17.27 3.32
CA GLY A 172 -1.30 -16.70 2.59
C GLY A 172 -1.26 -17.10 1.12
N ASP A 173 -1.64 -18.34 0.80
CA ASP A 173 -1.73 -18.88 -0.55
C ASP A 173 -2.75 -18.14 -1.43
N VAL A 174 -3.87 -17.69 -0.84
CA VAL A 174 -4.86 -16.85 -1.54
C VAL A 174 -4.26 -15.50 -1.93
N ILE A 175 -3.49 -14.89 -1.02
CA ILE A 175 -2.81 -13.62 -1.28
C ILE A 175 -1.72 -13.80 -2.34
N GLU A 176 -0.90 -14.85 -2.23
CA GLU A 176 0.17 -15.15 -3.19
C GLU A 176 -0.40 -15.39 -4.59
N ALA A 177 -1.48 -16.14 -4.71
CA ALA A 177 -2.13 -16.38 -5.98
C ALA A 177 -2.77 -15.10 -6.57
N ALA A 178 -3.32 -14.21 -5.74
CA ALA A 178 -3.80 -12.90 -6.17
C ALA A 178 -2.64 -12.02 -6.72
N VAL A 179 -1.49 -12.00 -6.02
CA VAL A 179 -0.28 -11.30 -6.47
C VAL A 179 0.20 -11.86 -7.81
N ASN A 180 0.30 -13.18 -7.93
CA ASN A 180 0.73 -13.85 -9.15
C ASN A 180 -0.18 -13.51 -10.33
N GLN A 181 -1.50 -13.49 -10.11
CA GLN A 181 -2.47 -13.12 -11.14
C GLN A 181 -2.34 -11.66 -11.57
N CYS A 182 -2.09 -10.73 -10.65
CA CYS A 182 -1.77 -9.35 -11.00
C CYS A 182 -0.51 -9.26 -11.86
N ASP A 183 0.56 -9.98 -11.51
CA ASP A 183 1.79 -9.99 -12.31
C ASP A 183 1.59 -10.62 -13.70
N VAL A 184 0.78 -11.67 -13.83
CA VAL A 184 0.38 -12.23 -15.14
C VAL A 184 -0.35 -11.17 -15.95
N THR A 185 -1.30 -10.48 -15.34
CA THR A 185 -2.10 -9.43 -15.99
C THR A 185 -1.23 -8.27 -16.47
N LEU A 186 -0.27 -7.82 -15.67
CA LEU A 186 0.66 -6.76 -16.09
C LEU A 186 1.52 -7.21 -17.26
N LYS A 187 2.03 -8.45 -17.24
CA LYS A 187 2.85 -9.00 -18.32
C LYS A 187 2.05 -9.20 -19.60
N SER A 188 0.80 -9.66 -19.52
CA SER A 188 -0.02 -9.88 -20.72
C SER A 188 -0.48 -8.57 -21.37
N ASN A 189 -0.58 -7.50 -20.60
CA ASN A 189 -1.01 -6.17 -21.08
C ASN A 189 0.16 -5.18 -21.25
N ALA A 190 1.41 -5.65 -21.19
CA ALA A 190 2.56 -4.77 -21.36
C ALA A 190 2.75 -4.43 -22.85
N ASP A 191 2.58 -3.15 -23.18
CA ASP A 191 2.87 -2.63 -24.50
C ASP A 191 4.40 -2.56 -24.72
N THR A 192 4.91 -3.41 -25.60
CA THR A 192 6.32 -3.44 -26.02
C THR A 192 6.49 -2.96 -27.47
N SER A 193 5.56 -2.15 -27.98
CA SER A 193 5.72 -1.51 -29.28
C SER A 193 6.95 -0.58 -29.29
N PRO A 194 7.60 -0.36 -30.45
CA PRO A 194 8.73 0.56 -30.55
C PRO A 194 8.40 1.98 -30.04
N GLU A 195 7.16 2.43 -30.23
CA GLU A 195 6.68 3.72 -29.73
C GLU A 195 6.61 3.74 -28.20
N ALA A 196 6.01 2.72 -27.58
CA ALA A 196 5.94 2.62 -26.12
C ALA A 196 7.33 2.55 -25.46
N ILE A 197 8.27 1.81 -26.07
CA ILE A 197 9.66 1.72 -25.60
C ILE A 197 10.34 3.08 -25.70
N LYS A 198 10.17 3.79 -26.83
CA LYS A 198 10.72 5.13 -27.01
C LYS A 198 10.18 6.12 -25.98
N ASN A 199 8.87 6.12 -25.75
CA ASN A 199 8.21 6.99 -24.78
C ASN A 199 8.70 6.72 -23.35
N MET A 200 8.90 5.43 -23.00
CA MET A 200 9.46 5.04 -21.70
C MET A 200 10.90 5.57 -21.53
N ILE A 201 11.77 5.37 -22.52
CA ILE A 201 13.15 5.87 -22.47
C ILE A 201 13.17 7.41 -22.37
N GLU A 202 12.31 8.08 -23.13
CA GLU A 202 12.19 9.54 -23.09
C GLU A 202 11.76 10.04 -21.72
N ALA A 203 10.75 9.42 -21.10
CA ALA A 203 10.30 9.76 -19.76
C ALA A 203 11.40 9.57 -18.69
N PHE A 204 12.15 8.47 -18.76
CA PHE A 204 13.30 8.26 -17.87
C PHE A 204 14.40 9.31 -18.06
N LYS A 205 14.64 9.72 -19.31
CA LYS A 205 15.66 10.72 -19.63
C LYS A 205 15.25 12.12 -19.16
N THR A 206 14.01 12.53 -19.41
CA THR A 206 13.54 13.89 -19.11
C THR A 206 13.33 14.12 -17.62
N GLU A 207 12.78 13.15 -16.90
CA GLU A 207 12.45 13.31 -15.49
C GLU A 207 13.60 12.92 -14.55
N PHE A 208 14.41 11.94 -14.94
CA PHE A 208 15.43 11.37 -14.07
C PHE A 208 16.85 11.42 -14.65
N GLY A 209 17.03 11.90 -15.88
CA GLY A 209 18.36 11.93 -16.53
C GLY A 209 18.93 10.55 -16.84
N VAL A 210 18.12 9.48 -16.76
CA VAL A 210 18.55 8.11 -17.03
C VAL A 210 18.62 7.88 -18.54
N ASN A 211 19.78 7.46 -19.04
CA ASN A 211 19.99 7.26 -20.47
C ASN A 211 19.65 5.83 -20.93
N SER A 212 19.56 5.62 -22.25
CA SER A 212 19.23 4.31 -22.83
C SER A 212 20.25 3.22 -22.47
N GLU A 213 21.54 3.57 -22.32
CA GLU A 213 22.59 2.62 -21.97
C GLU A 213 22.42 2.06 -20.55
N GLN A 214 22.05 2.92 -19.59
CA GLN A 214 21.74 2.51 -18.21
C GLN A 214 20.53 1.57 -18.17
N ILE A 215 19.49 1.87 -18.96
CA ILE A 215 18.31 1.01 -19.10
C ILE A 215 18.71 -0.36 -19.68
N GLN A 216 19.49 -0.38 -20.77
CA GLN A 216 19.98 -1.61 -21.39
C GLN A 216 20.83 -2.45 -20.45
N LYS A 217 21.73 -1.81 -19.67
CA LYS A 217 22.54 -2.49 -18.66
C LYS A 217 21.66 -3.15 -17.58
N ARG A 218 20.61 -2.45 -17.14
CA ARG A 218 19.67 -2.94 -16.12
C ARG A 218 18.85 -4.14 -16.61
N ILE A 219 18.29 -4.05 -17.82
CA ILE A 219 17.44 -5.13 -18.37
C ILE A 219 18.25 -6.27 -19.00
N GLN A 220 19.57 -6.10 -19.15
CA GLN A 220 20.51 -7.04 -19.78
C GLN A 220 20.13 -7.44 -21.22
N CYS A 221 19.52 -6.51 -21.97
CA CYS A 221 19.22 -6.69 -23.38
C CYS A 221 19.13 -5.34 -24.08
N ARG A 222 19.16 -5.36 -25.42
CA ARG A 222 18.89 -4.17 -26.24
C ARG A 222 17.44 -3.72 -26.03
N VAL A 223 17.21 -2.41 -26.13
CA VAL A 223 15.86 -1.83 -25.92
C VAL A 223 14.85 -2.32 -26.96
N GLU A 224 15.28 -2.62 -28.17
CA GLU A 224 14.44 -3.17 -29.24
C GLU A 224 14.00 -4.62 -28.95
N ALA A 225 14.72 -5.33 -28.08
CA ALA A 225 14.42 -6.70 -27.68
C ALA A 225 13.71 -6.77 -26.31
N MET A 226 13.14 -5.65 -25.84
CA MET A 226 12.49 -5.57 -24.54
C MET A 226 11.28 -6.49 -24.46
N ARG A 227 11.27 -7.36 -23.45
CA ARG A 227 10.18 -8.29 -23.17
C ARG A 227 9.11 -7.64 -22.28
N PRO A 228 7.87 -8.13 -22.31
CA PRO A 228 6.79 -7.63 -21.45
C PRO A 228 7.15 -7.51 -19.97
N ALA A 229 7.83 -8.53 -19.42
CA ALA A 229 8.28 -8.52 -18.02
C ALA A 229 9.28 -7.38 -17.72
N GLN A 230 10.17 -7.07 -18.65
CA GLN A 230 11.12 -5.96 -18.51
C GLN A 230 10.39 -4.61 -18.61
N MET A 231 9.41 -4.47 -19.52
CA MET A 231 8.60 -3.26 -19.60
C MET A 231 7.82 -2.99 -18.28
N VAL A 232 7.21 -4.03 -17.70
CA VAL A 232 6.55 -3.93 -16.40
C VAL A 232 7.53 -3.53 -15.30
N GLN A 233 8.73 -4.13 -15.28
CA GLN A 233 9.78 -3.76 -14.34
C GLN A 233 10.16 -2.28 -14.47
N MET A 234 10.35 -1.78 -15.68
CA MET A 234 10.68 -0.37 -15.92
C MET A 234 9.55 0.57 -15.46
N ARG A 235 8.28 0.21 -15.70
CA ARG A 235 7.14 0.99 -15.17
C ARG A 235 7.12 1.02 -13.64
N LYS A 236 7.40 -0.11 -12.96
CA LYS A 236 7.49 -0.19 -11.49
C LYS A 236 8.62 0.72 -10.96
N ILE A 237 9.80 0.69 -11.58
CA ILE A 237 10.93 1.56 -11.21
C ILE A 237 10.58 3.03 -11.42
N TYR A 238 10.01 3.38 -12.57
CA TYR A 238 9.59 4.75 -12.87
C TYR A 238 8.61 5.29 -11.82
N ALA A 239 7.58 4.50 -11.46
CA ALA A 239 6.61 4.88 -10.43
C ALA A 239 7.29 5.09 -9.06
N SER A 240 8.21 4.20 -8.67
CA SER A 240 8.95 4.31 -7.41
C SER A 240 9.82 5.58 -7.35
N LEU A 241 10.47 5.94 -8.46
CA LEU A 241 11.27 7.17 -8.58
C LEU A 241 10.38 8.42 -8.52
N ARG A 242 9.30 8.45 -9.30
CA ARG A 242 8.34 9.56 -9.37
C ARG A 242 7.68 9.84 -8.02
N ASP A 243 7.36 8.78 -7.28
CA ASP A 243 6.74 8.88 -5.96
C ASP A 243 7.77 9.13 -4.84
N GLY A 244 9.07 9.21 -5.17
CA GLY A 244 10.15 9.50 -4.24
C GLY A 244 10.47 8.39 -3.24
N MET A 245 10.05 7.15 -3.52
CA MET A 245 10.27 5.97 -2.66
C MET A 245 11.65 5.33 -2.84
N SER A 246 12.37 5.73 -3.89
CA SER A 246 13.72 5.29 -4.23
C SER A 246 14.47 6.40 -4.96
N SER A 247 15.80 6.29 -5.03
CA SER A 247 16.69 7.13 -5.81
C SER A 247 17.16 6.43 -7.09
N ILE A 248 17.71 7.19 -8.03
CA ILE A 248 18.23 6.65 -9.30
C ILE A 248 19.36 5.63 -9.05
N ASP A 249 20.23 5.94 -8.08
CA ASP A 249 21.36 5.10 -7.67
C ASP A 249 20.93 3.74 -7.09
N ASP A 250 19.66 3.57 -6.67
CA ASP A 250 19.12 2.28 -6.23
C ASP A 250 18.88 1.30 -7.41
N TRP A 251 18.77 1.81 -8.64
CA TRP A 251 18.31 1.03 -9.80
C TRP A 251 19.26 1.02 -10.98
N PHE A 252 20.01 2.10 -11.17
CA PHE A 252 20.87 2.31 -12.32
C PHE A 252 22.28 2.62 -11.84
N ASP A 253 23.26 1.94 -12.44
CA ASP A 253 24.65 2.26 -12.19
C ASP A 253 24.96 3.69 -12.66
N LYS A 254 25.87 4.34 -11.94
CA LYS A 254 26.42 5.63 -12.38
C LYS A 254 27.08 5.44 -13.74
N PRO A 255 26.94 6.41 -14.65
CA PRO A 255 27.68 6.36 -15.90
C PRO A 255 29.17 6.27 -15.55
N GLU A 256 29.84 5.21 -16.01
CA GLU A 256 31.29 5.15 -15.97
C GLU A 256 31.80 6.37 -16.74
N THR A 257 32.45 7.30 -16.06
CA THR A 257 33.07 8.44 -16.72
C THR A 257 34.10 7.87 -17.69
N THR A 258 34.06 8.26 -18.97
CA THR A 258 34.98 7.79 -20.02
C THR A 258 36.45 7.86 -19.60
N GLN A 259 36.82 8.75 -18.68
CA GLN A 259 38.14 8.80 -18.05
C GLN A 259 38.54 7.52 -17.30
N GLN A 260 37.66 6.88 -16.53
CA GLN A 260 38.01 5.67 -15.78
C GLN A 260 38.34 4.48 -16.69
N LYS A 261 37.62 4.34 -17.81
CA LYS A 261 37.92 3.31 -18.82
C LYS A 261 39.22 3.60 -19.56
N VAL A 262 39.49 4.86 -19.90
CA VAL A 262 40.74 5.25 -20.56
C VAL A 262 41.94 5.05 -19.61
N ASP A 263 41.79 5.34 -18.33
CA ASP A 263 42.83 5.14 -17.32
C ASP A 263 43.09 3.65 -17.03
N GLU A 264 42.05 2.81 -17.00
CA GLU A 264 42.20 1.34 -16.86
C GLU A 264 42.83 0.69 -18.10
N LEU A 265 42.46 1.12 -19.31
CA LEU A 265 43.05 0.65 -20.56
C LEU A 265 44.51 1.10 -20.72
N ASN A 266 44.83 2.34 -20.30
CA ASN A 266 46.21 2.83 -20.31
C ASN A 266 47.09 2.12 -19.28
N ASN A 267 46.56 1.83 -18.07
CA ASN A 267 47.29 1.06 -17.05
C ASN A 267 47.52 -0.41 -17.42
N MET A 268 46.68 -1.00 -18.30
CA MET A 268 46.91 -2.35 -18.83
C MET A 268 48.01 -2.40 -19.90
N GLY A 269 48.26 -1.30 -20.63
CA GLY A 269 49.30 -1.22 -21.66
C GLY A 269 50.72 -1.01 -21.14
N ASP A 270 50.87 -0.48 -19.92
CA ASP A 270 52.18 -0.09 -19.36
C ASP A 270 52.94 -1.26 -18.73
N THR A 271 52.26 -2.37 -18.41
CA THR A 271 52.88 -3.54 -17.76
C THR A 271 53.63 -4.48 -18.70
N THR A 272 53.59 -4.24 -20.02
CA THR A 272 54.20 -5.11 -21.04
C THR A 272 55.60 -4.70 -21.50
N ASN A 273 56.20 -3.61 -21.01
CA ASN A 273 57.49 -3.12 -21.54
C ASN A 273 58.70 -3.19 -20.57
N GLU A 274 58.59 -3.82 -19.40
CA GLU A 274 59.73 -4.00 -18.47
C GLU A 274 60.34 -5.42 -18.48
N ARG A 275 60.35 -6.09 -19.64
CA ARG A 275 61.17 -7.31 -19.83
C ARG A 275 61.94 -7.24 -21.14
N GLY A 276 62.94 -6.38 -21.19
CA GLY A 276 63.86 -6.35 -22.32
C GLY A 276 64.92 -5.26 -22.24
N SER A 277 65.92 -5.42 -21.37
CA SER A 277 67.33 -5.08 -21.66
C SER A 277 68.21 -5.31 -20.42
N GLU A 278 69.16 -6.23 -20.60
CA GLU A 278 70.49 -6.37 -19.95
C GLU A 278 70.58 -6.62 -18.43
#